data_AF-A0A7M2YE03-F1
#
_entry.id   AF-A0A7M2YE03-F1
#
_cell.length_a   1.000
_cell.length_b   1.000
_cell.length_c   1.000
_cell.angle_alpha   90.00
_cell.angle_beta   90.00
_cell.angle_gamma   90.00
#
_symmetry.space_group_name_H-M   'P 1'
#
loop_
_entity.id
_entity.type
_entity.pdbx_description
1 polymer ?
#
loop_
_entity_poly.entity_id
_entity_poly.type
_entity_poly.pdbx_seq_one_letter_code
_entity_poly.pdbx_strand_id
1 'polypeptide(L)'
;MDKYRNTPIFKKSQEIFDTLRTITDLIPEENEHLEFTKQHILENIYTIQAKLAGAYSVRIWDLKMENAAIIRKCARELMVLQHSLKMFGFEEADYYQIVRRQLEEFRLLFRDWVATFNPKHFIVDEWGLFNPPGIPQDYKQRDDELNFLDEDEDDEF
;
A
#
# COMPACT_ATOMS: atom_id res chain seq x y z
N MET A 1 -9.89 -11.74 -14.85
CA MET A 1 -8.74 -11.50 -13.96
C MET A 1 -8.55 -10.00 -13.90
N ASP A 2 -8.52 -9.42 -12.70
CA ASP A 2 -8.48 -7.96 -12.56
C ASP A 2 -7.19 -7.40 -13.17
N LYS A 3 -7.29 -6.45 -14.11
CA LYS A 3 -6.15 -5.91 -14.87
C LYS A 3 -5.05 -5.35 -13.96
N TYR A 4 -5.43 -4.81 -12.80
CA TYR A 4 -4.48 -4.24 -11.84
C TYR A 4 -3.45 -5.25 -11.31
N ARG A 5 -3.77 -6.56 -11.31
CA ARG A 5 -2.83 -7.61 -10.87
C ARG A 5 -1.60 -7.71 -11.78
N ASN A 6 -1.70 -7.20 -13.01
CA ASN A 6 -0.62 -7.19 -13.97
C ASN A 6 0.33 -6.00 -13.83
N THR A 7 -0.01 -5.00 -13.01
CA THR A 7 0.79 -3.79 -12.86
C THR A 7 2.11 -4.10 -12.16
N PRO A 8 3.19 -3.33 -12.45
CA PRO A 8 4.49 -3.56 -11.83
C PRO A 8 4.45 -3.52 -10.30
N ILE A 9 3.72 -2.54 -9.73
CA ILE A 9 3.62 -2.37 -8.28
C ILE A 9 2.90 -3.54 -7.59
N PHE A 10 1.84 -4.07 -8.20
CA PHE A 10 1.13 -5.22 -7.63
C PHE A 10 1.95 -6.50 -7.74
N LYS A 11 2.65 -6.71 -8.85
CA LYS A 11 3.59 -7.84 -8.98
C LYS A 11 4.70 -7.78 -7.93
N LYS A 12 5.24 -6.58 -7.68
CA LYS A 12 6.27 -6.41 -6.64
C LYS A 12 5.73 -6.64 -5.23
N SER A 13 4.48 -6.24 -4.93
CA SER A 13 3.88 -6.57 -3.63
C SER A 13 3.64 -8.08 -3.47
N GLN A 14 3.28 -8.77 -4.55
CA GLN A 14 3.18 -10.24 -4.53
C GLN A 14 4.53 -10.92 -4.28
N GLU A 15 5.60 -10.45 -4.92
CA GLU A 15 6.96 -10.97 -4.68
C GLU A 15 7.41 -10.79 -3.22
N ILE A 16 7.10 -9.62 -2.63
CA ILE A 16 7.34 -9.36 -1.20
C ILE A 16 6.53 -10.33 -0.34
N PHE A 17 5.25 -10.54 -0.66
CA PHE A 17 4.39 -11.49 0.05
C PHE A 17 4.97 -12.91 0.03
N ASP A 18 5.38 -13.40 -1.13
CA ASP A 18 5.91 -14.76 -1.27
C ASP A 18 7.19 -14.94 -0.44
N THR A 19 8.04 -13.90 -0.42
CA THR A 19 9.27 -13.87 0.38
C THR A 19 8.97 -13.82 1.88
N LEU A 20 8.06 -12.94 2.30
CA LEU A 20 7.63 -12.82 3.69
C LEU A 20 7.03 -14.12 4.20
N ARG A 21 6.14 -14.75 3.40
CA ARG A 21 5.53 -16.03 3.73
C ARG A 21 6.59 -17.11 3.98
N THR A 22 7.55 -17.22 3.06
CA THR A 22 8.68 -18.16 3.18
C THR A 22 9.46 -17.94 4.49
N ILE A 23 9.71 -16.69 4.88
CA ILE A 23 10.41 -16.37 6.14
C ILE A 23 9.52 -16.70 7.35
N THR A 24 8.25 -16.30 7.33
CA THR A 24 7.35 -16.48 8.46
C THR A 24 6.93 -17.94 8.69
N ASP A 25 7.03 -18.79 7.67
CA ASP A 25 6.78 -20.23 7.80
C ASP A 25 7.88 -20.95 8.61
N LEU A 26 9.04 -20.28 8.83
CA LEU A 26 10.13 -20.79 9.67
C LEU A 26 10.01 -20.36 11.14
N ILE A 27 9.06 -19.48 11.47
CA ILE A 27 8.87 -19.00 12.84
C ILE A 27 8.29 -20.12 13.72
N PRO A 28 8.89 -20.41 14.89
CA PRO A 28 8.39 -21.44 15.80
C PRO A 28 7.07 -21.01 16.46
N GLU A 29 6.06 -21.87 16.39
CA GLU A 29 4.70 -21.61 16.86
C GLU A 29 4.61 -21.43 18.39
N GLU A 30 5.54 -22.03 19.13
CA GLU A 30 5.61 -21.95 20.59
C GLU A 30 6.15 -20.60 21.11
N ASN A 31 6.74 -19.76 20.25
CA ASN A 31 7.23 -18.44 20.63
C ASN A 31 6.16 -17.38 20.37
N GLU A 32 5.36 -17.07 21.39
CA GLU A 32 4.26 -16.11 21.31
C GLU A 32 4.68 -14.73 20.77
N HIS A 33 5.88 -14.26 21.09
CA HIS A 33 6.37 -12.97 20.61
C HIS A 33 6.74 -12.99 19.11
N LEU A 34 7.30 -14.09 18.62
CA LEU A 34 7.58 -14.27 17.20
C LEU A 34 6.30 -14.49 16.40
N GLU A 35 5.34 -15.27 16.93
CA GLU A 35 4.02 -15.43 16.30
C GLU A 35 3.24 -14.12 16.22
N PHE A 36 3.29 -13.29 17.27
CA PHE A 36 2.74 -11.93 17.21
C PHE A 36 3.43 -11.08 16.14
N THR A 37 4.77 -11.16 16.04
CA THR A 37 5.53 -10.45 15.00
C THR A 37 5.16 -10.93 13.60
N LYS A 38 4.96 -12.25 13.41
CA LYS A 38 4.48 -12.87 12.17
C LYS A 38 3.11 -12.36 11.76
N GLN A 39 2.17 -12.28 12.69
CA GLN A 39 0.84 -11.71 12.42
C GLN A 39 0.95 -10.27 11.91
N HIS A 40 1.77 -9.44 12.55
CA HIS A 40 2.01 -8.07 12.10
C HIS A 40 2.65 -7.97 10.72
N ILE A 41 3.60 -8.86 10.41
CA ILE A 41 4.23 -8.94 9.09
C ILE A 41 3.16 -9.26 8.03
N LEU A 42 2.36 -10.29 8.26
CA LEU A 42 1.33 -10.75 7.32
C LEU A 42 0.22 -9.72 7.15
N GLU A 43 -0.28 -9.13 8.24
CA GLU A 43 -1.29 -8.06 8.20
C GLU A 43 -0.83 -6.89 7.34
N ASN A 44 0.43 -6.47 7.49
CA ASN A 44 0.97 -5.35 6.72
C ASN A 44 1.01 -5.63 5.22
N ILE A 45 1.46 -6.81 4.79
CA ILE A 45 1.52 -7.13 3.37
C ILE A 45 0.14 -7.36 2.76
N TYR A 46 -0.79 -7.98 3.49
CA TYR A 46 -2.18 -8.11 3.05
C TYR A 46 -2.84 -6.73 2.92
N THR A 47 -2.58 -5.82 3.87
CA THR A 47 -3.09 -4.45 3.80
C THR A 47 -2.56 -3.71 2.59
N ILE A 48 -1.25 -3.82 2.27
CA ILE A 48 -0.68 -3.23 1.05
C ILE A 48 -1.44 -3.72 -0.20
N GLN A 49 -1.64 -5.03 -0.33
CA GLN A 49 -2.31 -5.61 -1.50
C GLN A 49 -3.79 -5.21 -1.60
N ALA A 50 -4.51 -5.20 -0.47
CA ALA A 50 -5.91 -4.78 -0.41
C ALA A 50 -6.08 -3.30 -0.78
N LYS A 51 -5.19 -2.42 -0.29
CA LYS A 51 -5.23 -0.98 -0.57
C LYS A 51 -4.81 -0.65 -1.99
N LEU A 52 -3.89 -1.43 -2.58
CA LEU A 52 -3.63 -1.34 -4.03
C LEU A 52 -4.89 -1.67 -4.81
N ALA A 53 -5.53 -2.81 -4.53
CA ALA A 53 -6.77 -3.22 -5.21
C ALA A 53 -7.86 -2.15 -5.09
N GLY A 54 -8.11 -1.64 -3.87
CA GLY A 54 -9.11 -0.59 -3.63
C GLY A 54 -8.81 0.71 -4.39
N ALA A 55 -7.55 1.13 -4.45
CA ALA A 55 -7.15 2.32 -5.19
C ALA A 55 -7.26 2.16 -6.72
N TYR A 56 -7.15 0.94 -7.25
CA TYR A 56 -7.41 0.67 -8.67
C TYR A 56 -8.89 0.59 -9.01
N SER A 57 -9.75 0.30 -8.03
CA SER A 57 -11.22 0.25 -8.19
C SER A 57 -11.91 1.61 -8.12
N VAL A 58 -11.15 2.70 -7.92
CA VAL A 58 -11.70 4.05 -7.85
C VAL A 58 -10.89 4.99 -8.71
N ARG A 59 -11.52 6.08 -9.16
CA ARG A 59 -10.84 7.19 -9.85
C ARG A 59 -10.60 8.40 -8.94
N ILE A 60 -11.24 8.43 -7.78
CA ILE A 60 -11.28 9.54 -6.83
C ILE A 60 -9.91 9.73 -6.16
N TRP A 61 -9.35 10.93 -6.28
CA TRP A 61 -8.01 11.32 -5.85
C TRP A 61 -7.81 11.17 -4.35
N ASP A 62 -8.71 11.71 -3.54
CA ASP A 62 -8.62 11.70 -2.08
C ASP A 62 -8.59 10.26 -1.54
N LEU A 63 -9.52 9.40 -2.00
CA LEU A 63 -9.51 7.96 -1.70
C LEU A 63 -8.24 7.26 -2.17
N LYS A 64 -7.72 7.58 -3.36
CA LYS A 64 -6.44 7.03 -3.84
C LYS A 64 -5.28 7.43 -2.94
N MET A 65 -5.24 8.70 -2.53
CA MET A 65 -4.21 9.24 -1.64
C MET A 65 -4.29 8.66 -0.23
N GLU A 66 -5.49 8.42 0.30
CA GLU A 66 -5.69 7.72 1.57
C GLU A 66 -5.13 6.29 1.49
N ASN A 67 -5.49 5.53 0.45
CA ASN A 67 -4.94 4.20 0.22
C ASN A 67 -3.41 4.23 0.11
N ALA A 68 -2.85 5.20 -0.61
CA ALA A 68 -1.41 5.38 -0.74
C ALA A 68 -0.72 5.67 0.61
N ALA A 69 -1.36 6.46 1.48
CA ALA A 69 -0.85 6.74 2.83
C ALA A 69 -0.79 5.46 3.68
N ILE A 70 -1.84 4.63 3.65
CA ILE A 70 -1.89 3.34 4.37
C ILE A 70 -0.82 2.37 3.83
N ILE A 71 -0.69 2.26 2.51
CA ILE A 71 0.37 1.44 1.88
C ILE A 71 1.75 1.86 2.38
N ARG A 72 2.03 3.17 2.39
CA ARG A 72 3.32 3.71 2.88
C ARG A 72 3.53 3.40 4.36
N LYS A 73 2.50 3.53 5.20
CA LYS A 73 2.56 3.17 6.62
C LYS A 73 2.95 1.70 6.77
N CYS A 74 2.26 0.80 6.09
CA CYS A 74 2.53 -0.64 6.15
C CYS A 74 3.92 -1.01 5.64
N ALA A 75 4.35 -0.41 4.53
CA ALA A 75 5.70 -0.64 4.00
C ALA A 75 6.79 -0.19 5.00
N ARG A 76 6.58 0.92 5.72
CA ARG A 76 7.52 1.38 6.77
C ARG A 76 7.54 0.45 7.97
N GLU A 77 6.40 -0.13 8.35
CA GLU A 77 6.33 -1.13 9.41
C GLU A 77 7.08 -2.41 9.01
N LEU A 78 6.86 -2.91 7.79
CA LEU A 78 7.64 -4.04 7.27
C LEU A 78 9.14 -3.76 7.28
N MET A 79 9.59 -2.53 7.01
CA MET A 79 11.02 -2.19 7.07
C MET A 79 11.63 -2.35 8.47
N VAL A 80 10.85 -2.22 9.55
CA VAL A 80 11.36 -2.23 10.94
C VAL A 80 11.10 -3.52 11.69
N LEU A 81 10.16 -4.36 11.25
CA LEU A 81 9.78 -5.62 11.94
C LEU A 81 10.93 -6.65 12.04
N GLN A 82 11.97 -6.53 11.20
CA GLN A 82 13.20 -7.30 11.37
C GLN A 82 13.82 -7.15 12.78
N HIS A 83 13.72 -5.95 13.37
CA HIS A 83 14.28 -5.72 14.70
C HIS A 83 13.54 -6.53 15.77
N SER A 84 12.22 -6.66 15.66
CA SER A 84 11.43 -7.52 16.53
C SER A 84 11.80 -8.99 16.37
N LEU A 85 11.97 -9.47 15.14
CA LEU A 85 12.43 -10.84 14.87
C LEU A 85 13.79 -11.11 15.55
N LYS A 86 14.75 -10.19 15.42
CA LYS A 86 16.07 -10.31 16.08
C LYS A 86 15.97 -10.24 17.60
N MET A 87 15.15 -9.33 18.12
CA MET A 87 14.96 -9.14 19.56
C MET A 87 14.43 -10.40 20.25
N PHE A 88 13.53 -11.13 19.58
CA PHE A 88 12.92 -12.35 20.11
C PHE A 88 13.65 -13.64 19.68
N GLY A 89 14.87 -13.51 19.14
CA GLY A 89 15.78 -14.65 18.93
C GLY A 89 15.49 -15.49 17.69
N PHE A 90 14.85 -14.95 16.66
CA PHE A 90 14.64 -15.67 15.40
C PHE A 90 15.97 -15.87 14.66
N GLU A 91 16.38 -17.14 14.45
CA GLU A 91 17.67 -17.50 13.87
C GLU A 91 17.81 -17.01 12.42
N GLU A 92 16.70 -17.06 11.68
CA GLU A 92 16.59 -16.75 10.27
C GLU A 92 16.32 -15.26 9.97
N ALA A 93 16.41 -14.38 10.99
CA ALA A 93 16.10 -12.96 10.87
C ALA A 93 16.97 -12.20 9.83
N ASP A 94 18.11 -12.75 9.42
CA ASP A 94 18.96 -12.17 8.39
C ASP A 94 18.42 -12.38 6.96
N TYR A 95 17.60 -13.39 6.70
CA TYR A 95 16.91 -13.53 5.40
C TYR A 95 15.97 -12.36 5.12
N TYR A 96 15.52 -11.64 6.17
CA TYR A 96 14.72 -10.43 6.05
C TYR A 96 15.43 -9.29 5.28
N GLN A 97 16.76 -9.35 5.09
CA GLN A 97 17.45 -8.40 4.20
C GLN A 97 16.95 -8.47 2.75
N ILE A 98 16.46 -9.62 2.30
CA ILE A 98 15.85 -9.78 0.97
C ILE A 98 14.59 -8.91 0.87
N VAL A 99 13.73 -8.98 1.89
CA VAL A 99 12.50 -8.19 2.00
C VAL A 99 12.81 -6.70 1.97
N ARG A 100 13.85 -6.26 2.69
CA ARG A 100 14.26 -4.85 2.72
C ARG A 100 14.65 -4.34 1.34
N ARG A 101 15.39 -5.13 0.56
CA ARG A 101 15.74 -4.79 -0.83
C ARG A 101 14.49 -4.70 -1.71
N GLN A 102 13.59 -5.68 -1.59
CA GLN A 102 12.33 -5.67 -2.37
C GLN A 102 11.43 -4.48 -2.00
N LEU A 103 11.39 -4.06 -0.73
CA LEU A 103 10.66 -2.87 -0.29
C LEU A 103 11.24 -1.58 -0.87
N GLU A 104 12.56 -1.48 -1.05
CA GLU A 104 13.16 -0.34 -1.75
C GLU A 104 12.80 -0.32 -3.25
N GLU A 105 12.76 -1.48 -3.91
CA GLU A 105 12.28 -1.59 -5.29
C GLU A 105 10.79 -1.23 -5.39
N PHE A 106 9.97 -1.72 -4.44
CA PHE A 106 8.57 -1.37 -4.31
C PHE A 106 8.38 0.14 -4.13
N ARG A 107 9.23 0.80 -3.33
CA ARG A 107 9.16 2.25 -3.10
C ARG A 107 9.32 3.05 -4.39
N LEU A 108 10.17 2.60 -5.32
CA LEU A 108 10.33 3.25 -6.62
C LEU A 108 9.06 3.12 -7.46
N LEU A 109 8.50 1.90 -7.53
CA LEU A 109 7.25 1.63 -8.23
C LEU A 109 6.05 2.37 -7.60
N PHE A 110 6.03 2.49 -6.27
CA PHE A 110 5.04 3.25 -5.52
C PHE A 110 5.04 4.72 -5.89
N ARG A 111 6.22 5.35 -5.97
CA ARG A 111 6.34 6.74 -6.41
C ARG A 111 5.77 6.92 -7.82
N ASP A 112 6.14 6.03 -8.73
CA ASP A 112 5.72 6.13 -10.14
C ASP A 112 4.20 5.87 -10.26
N TRP A 113 3.64 4.98 -9.43
CA TRP A 113 2.20 4.74 -9.33
C TRP A 113 1.43 5.95 -8.81
N VAL A 114 1.84 6.56 -7.69
CA VAL A 114 1.17 7.77 -7.16
C VAL A 114 1.21 8.93 -8.16
N ALA A 115 2.28 9.05 -8.94
CA ALA A 115 2.40 10.08 -9.98
C ALA A 115 1.36 9.93 -11.12
N THR A 116 0.67 8.78 -11.21
CA THR A 116 -0.42 8.58 -12.19
C THR A 116 -1.77 9.13 -11.73
N PHE A 117 -1.90 9.57 -10.48
CA PHE A 117 -3.19 10.03 -9.96
C PHE A 117 -3.57 11.37 -10.60
N ASN A 118 -4.85 11.53 -10.94
CA ASN A 118 -5.36 12.76 -11.55
C ASN A 118 -5.87 13.72 -10.45
N PRO A 119 -5.18 14.85 -10.19
CA PRO A 119 -5.58 15.80 -9.15
C PRO A 119 -6.89 16.53 -9.45
N LYS A 120 -7.45 16.38 -10.66
CA LYS A 120 -8.77 16.93 -11.00
C LYS A 120 -9.93 16.03 -10.58
N HIS A 121 -9.69 14.74 -10.37
CA HIS A 121 -10.73 13.77 -9.99
C HIS A 121 -10.86 13.71 -8.47
N PHE A 122 -11.04 14.83 -7.79
CA PHE A 122 -11.11 14.87 -6.33
C PHE A 122 -12.53 15.11 -5.84
N ILE A 123 -12.82 14.64 -4.63
CA ILE A 123 -13.88 15.18 -3.79
C ILE A 123 -13.19 15.92 -2.65
N VAL A 124 -13.76 17.05 -2.21
CA VAL A 124 -13.17 17.80 -1.09
C VAL A 124 -13.13 16.94 0.16
N ASP A 125 -11.93 16.66 0.63
CA ASP A 125 -11.66 16.07 1.92
C ASP A 125 -11.77 17.15 3.00
N GLU A 126 -12.85 17.11 3.78
CA GLU A 126 -13.11 18.05 4.87
C GLU A 126 -12.10 17.91 6.04
N TRP A 127 -11.34 16.80 6.12
CA TRP A 127 -10.24 16.65 7.07
C TRP A 127 -8.96 17.35 6.58
N GLY A 128 -8.87 17.68 5.30
CA GLY A 128 -7.77 18.44 4.70
C GLY A 128 -6.46 17.67 4.53
N LEU A 129 -6.49 16.34 4.61
CA LEU A 129 -5.29 15.49 4.53
C LEU A 129 -4.96 15.09 3.09
N PHE A 130 -5.99 14.87 2.27
CA PHE A 130 -5.83 14.27 0.94
C PHE A 130 -6.34 15.15 -0.21
N ASN A 131 -6.66 16.41 0.07
CA ASN A 131 -6.97 17.39 -0.97
C ASN A 131 -5.79 17.59 -1.93
N PRO A 132 -6.05 17.82 -3.24
CA PRO A 132 -5.02 18.23 -4.17
C PRO A 132 -4.31 19.51 -3.74
N PRO A 133 -3.05 19.75 -4.18
CA PRO A 133 -2.33 20.97 -3.88
C PRO A 133 -3.13 22.23 -4.23
N GLY A 134 -3.33 23.11 -3.25
CA GLY A 134 -4.06 24.37 -3.42
C GLY A 134 -5.56 24.30 -3.14
N ILE A 135 -6.11 23.13 -2.80
CA ILE A 135 -7.52 22.97 -2.39
C ILE A 135 -7.60 22.92 -0.86
N PRO A 136 -8.16 23.96 -0.20
CA PRO A 136 -8.39 23.92 1.24
C PRO A 136 -9.59 23.04 1.61
N GLN A 137 -9.66 22.63 2.88
CA GLN A 137 -10.72 21.76 3.40
C GLN A 137 -12.12 22.38 3.37
N ASP A 138 -12.22 23.70 3.26
CA ASP A 138 -13.48 24.44 3.13
C ASP A 138 -13.78 24.89 1.69
N TYR A 139 -13.06 24.33 0.71
CA TYR A 139 -13.30 24.58 -0.70
C TYR A 139 -14.73 24.19 -1.08
N LYS A 140 -15.47 25.14 -1.64
CA LYS A 140 -16.81 24.87 -2.17
C LYS A 140 -16.70 24.32 -3.58
N GLN A 141 -16.69 22.99 -3.67
CA GLN A 141 -16.63 22.28 -4.95
C GLN A 141 -17.84 22.62 -5.83
N ARG A 142 -17.59 22.86 -7.10
CA ARG A 142 -18.63 23.14 -8.09
C ARG A 142 -19.11 21.83 -8.72
N ASP A 143 -20.37 21.80 -9.16
CA ASP A 143 -20.95 20.61 -9.79
C ASP A 143 -20.17 20.18 -11.05
N ASP A 144 -19.64 21.13 -11.83
CA ASP A 144 -18.84 20.83 -13.03
C ASP A 144 -17.51 20.11 -12.73
N GLU A 145 -17.02 20.20 -11.50
CA GLU A 145 -15.80 19.52 -11.05
C GLU A 145 -16.06 18.04 -10.72
N LEU A 146 -17.33 17.61 -10.66
CA LEU A 146 -17.76 16.25 -10.36
C LEU A 146 -18.15 15.44 -11.60
N ASN A 147 -18.13 16.04 -12.80
CA ASN A 147 -18.52 15.40 -14.05
C ASN A 147 -17.78 14.07 -14.31
N PHE A 148 -16.56 13.90 -13.78
CA PHE A 148 -15.79 12.67 -13.90
C PHE A 148 -16.44 11.44 -13.23
N LEU A 149 -17.44 11.64 -12.36
CA LEU A 149 -18.22 10.57 -11.73
C LEU A 149 -19.23 9.93 -12.70
N ASP A 150 -19.67 10.69 -13.70
CA ASP A 150 -20.65 10.26 -14.70
C ASP A 150 -20.00 9.68 -15.96
N GLU A 151 -18.67 9.79 -16.09
CA GLU A 151 -17.90 9.19 -17.18
C GLU A 151 -17.83 7.66 -16.98
N ASP A 152 -18.43 6.88 -17.88
CA ASP A 152 -18.41 5.41 -17.83
C ASP A 152 -16.97 4.88 -17.68
N GLU A 153 -16.79 3.78 -16.92
CA GLU A 153 -15.48 3.13 -16.67
C GLU A 153 -14.84 2.49 -17.93
N ASP A 154 -15.48 2.60 -19.08
CA ASP A 154 -15.15 1.80 -20.26
C ASP A 154 -13.92 2.30 -21.05
N ASP A 155 -13.39 3.50 -20.78
CA ASP A 155 -12.41 4.12 -21.69
C ASP A 155 -10.92 4.10 -21.25
N GLU A 156 -10.56 3.72 -20.02
CA GLU A 156 -9.13 3.69 -19.65
C GLU A 156 -8.80 2.62 -18.62
N PHE A 157 -8.52 1.37 -19.03
CA PHE A 157 -7.54 0.45 -18.40
C PHE A 157 -7.09 -0.68 -19.34
#